data_AF-A0A7C1UTZ0-F1
#
_entry.id   AF-A0A7C1UTZ0-F1
#
_cell.length_a   1.000
_cell.length_b   1.000
_cell.length_c   1.000
_cell.angle_alpha   90.00
_cell.angle_beta   90.00
_cell.angle_gamma   90.00
#
_symmetry.space_group_name_H-M   'P 1'
#
loop_
_entity.id
_entity.type
_entity.pdbx_description
1 polymer ?
#
loop_
_entity_poly.entity_id
_entity_poly.type
_entity_poly.pdbx_seq_one_letter_code
_entity_poly.pdbx_strand_id
1 'polypeptide(L)'
;MTSDRPPLRPPLVIIAGPTAVGKTSLSIRLAKKFGAEIINADSRQIYKKLDIGTAKPTKEEQSEVPHHLVDLINPDEHFNAARFAELARSKIVEINQRGKRVFVVGGTGLYIKALVHGLFPAPPSDKTTKEQLVKETEIYGLSFLYEKLKKVDPVSAQKIHPNDKQRIVRALEVYYLTGEPISKLQEQHRFETRQYETLKIALYRPREELYDRINRRVLQMIDQGLLEEVKSLLLEGYSPELNSMTSIGYQHIARYLKGEISLERAIELLQRDTRRYAKRQITWFKGDKEYIWLRPDEYDEIERQIDAFYK
;
A
#
# COMPACT_ATOMS: atom_id res chain seq x y z
N MET A 1 4.15 8.29 45.60
CA MET A 1 4.47 8.96 44.32
C MET A 1 4.45 7.90 43.23
N THR A 2 3.28 7.62 42.70
CA THR A 2 3.06 6.66 41.61
C THR A 2 3.58 7.29 40.32
N SER A 3 4.50 6.62 39.65
CA SER A 3 5.10 7.08 38.40
C SER A 3 4.05 7.15 37.30
N ASP A 4 3.59 8.35 37.01
CA ASP A 4 2.61 8.66 35.95
C ASP A 4 3.28 8.67 34.56
N ARG A 5 4.14 7.67 34.29
CA ARG A 5 4.63 7.44 32.93
C ARG A 5 3.57 6.62 32.19
N PRO A 6 3.00 7.13 31.09
CA PRO A 6 2.16 6.31 30.25
C PRO A 6 2.96 5.05 29.83
N PRO A 7 2.33 3.89 29.67
CA PRO A 7 3.02 2.69 29.21
C PRO A 7 3.77 3.01 27.91
N LEU A 8 5.06 2.67 27.87
CA LEU A 8 5.92 2.89 26.70
C LEU A 8 5.28 2.23 25.48
N ARG A 9 4.95 3.04 24.47
CA ARG A 9 4.37 2.54 23.23
C ARG A 9 5.44 1.74 22.49
N PRO A 10 5.12 0.59 21.87
CA PRO A 10 6.13 -0.17 21.15
C PRO A 10 6.74 0.66 20.01
N PRO A 11 8.09 0.68 19.87
CA PRO A 11 8.76 1.44 18.83
C PRO A 11 8.70 0.74 17.47
N LEU A 12 8.30 1.46 16.43
CA LEU A 12 8.27 1.00 15.04
C LEU A 12 9.08 1.91 14.14
N VAL A 13 9.98 1.33 13.35
CA VAL A 13 10.65 2.06 12.26
C VAL A 13 9.87 1.82 10.97
N ILE A 14 9.44 2.89 10.30
CA ILE A 14 8.72 2.84 9.04
C ILE A 14 9.67 3.29 7.93
N ILE A 15 9.92 2.41 6.95
CA ILE A 15 10.68 2.71 5.74
C ILE A 15 9.73 2.71 4.55
N ALA A 16 9.31 3.91 4.16
CA ALA A 16 8.38 4.16 3.07
C ALA A 16 9.09 4.71 1.83
N GLY A 17 8.35 4.83 0.72
CA GLY A 17 8.85 5.48 -0.49
C GLY A 17 8.26 4.87 -1.77
N PRO A 18 8.48 5.51 -2.93
CA PRO A 18 7.93 5.04 -4.20
C PRO A 18 8.53 3.69 -4.62
N THR A 19 7.86 3.01 -5.54
CA THR A 19 8.44 1.84 -6.22
C THR A 19 9.78 2.18 -6.89
N ALA A 20 10.66 1.18 -7.02
CA ALA A 20 12.01 1.29 -7.59
C ALA A 20 13.03 2.19 -6.86
N VAL A 21 12.65 2.84 -5.74
CA VAL A 21 13.57 3.69 -4.97
C VAL A 21 14.69 2.90 -4.27
N GLY A 22 14.51 1.59 -4.02
CA GLY A 22 15.50 0.74 -3.34
C GLY A 22 15.16 0.41 -1.87
N LYS A 23 13.87 0.32 -1.53
CA LYS A 23 13.41 -0.02 -0.17
C LYS A 23 13.95 -1.37 0.30
N THR A 24 13.71 -2.43 -0.46
CA THR A 24 14.00 -3.83 -0.06
C THR A 24 15.47 -4.02 0.34
N SER A 25 16.40 -3.65 -0.54
CA SER A 25 17.84 -3.81 -0.28
C SER A 25 18.31 -3.02 0.94
N LEU A 26 17.83 -1.77 1.09
CA LEU A 26 18.17 -0.93 2.24
C LEU A 26 17.58 -1.48 3.54
N SER A 27 16.30 -1.88 3.52
CA SER A 27 15.63 -2.39 4.71
C SER A 27 16.22 -3.70 5.20
N ILE A 28 16.64 -4.60 4.31
CA ILE A 28 17.33 -5.84 4.69
C ILE A 28 18.65 -5.53 5.37
N ARG A 29 19.47 -4.64 4.78
CA ARG A 29 20.75 -4.22 5.36
C ARG A 29 20.59 -3.59 6.75
N LEU A 30 19.60 -2.71 6.91
CA LEU A 30 19.31 -2.10 8.21
C LEU A 30 18.74 -3.14 9.20
N ALA A 31 17.80 -3.98 8.78
CA ALA A 31 17.17 -4.95 9.67
C ALA A 31 18.18 -5.97 10.21
N LYS A 32 19.15 -6.41 9.39
CA LYS A 32 20.29 -7.21 9.88
C LYS A 32 21.07 -6.51 10.97
N LYS A 33 21.44 -5.24 10.75
CA LYS A 33 22.21 -4.45 11.70
C LYS A 33 21.48 -4.24 13.03
N PHE A 34 20.19 -3.95 12.96
CA PHE A 34 19.39 -3.64 14.15
C PHE A 34 18.76 -4.87 14.81
N GLY A 35 18.93 -6.07 14.25
CA GLY A 35 18.26 -7.28 14.72
C GLY A 35 16.73 -7.17 14.61
N ALA A 36 16.24 -6.56 13.53
CA ALA A 36 14.83 -6.33 13.27
C ALA A 36 14.23 -7.39 12.33
N GLU A 37 12.93 -7.58 12.42
CA GLU A 37 12.13 -8.33 11.44
C GLU A 37 11.27 -7.33 10.63
N ILE A 38 10.93 -7.70 9.38
CA ILE A 38 10.25 -6.81 8.44
C ILE A 38 8.76 -7.18 8.33
N ILE A 39 7.88 -6.22 8.59
CA ILE A 39 6.47 -6.27 8.20
C ILE A 39 6.34 -5.63 6.80
N ASN A 40 6.00 -6.42 5.79
CA ASN A 40 5.77 -5.92 4.43
C ASN A 40 4.44 -5.14 4.34
N ALA A 41 4.51 -3.85 4.02
CA ALA A 41 3.38 -2.95 3.80
C ALA A 41 3.17 -2.65 2.30
N ASP A 42 3.11 -3.71 1.48
CA ASP A 42 2.77 -3.64 0.05
C ASP A 42 1.51 -4.46 -0.25
N SER A 43 0.47 -3.81 -0.78
CA SER A 43 -0.83 -4.45 -1.03
C SER A 43 -0.82 -5.47 -2.16
N ARG A 44 0.29 -5.61 -2.90
CA ARG A 44 0.42 -6.54 -4.02
C ARG A 44 1.28 -7.75 -3.65
N GLN A 45 2.30 -7.55 -2.83
CA GLN A 45 3.18 -8.65 -2.38
C GLN A 45 2.52 -9.60 -1.36
N ILE A 46 1.33 -9.25 -0.85
CA ILE A 46 0.48 -10.15 -0.05
C ILE A 46 -0.10 -11.33 -0.84
N TYR A 47 -0.18 -11.22 -2.18
CA TYR A 47 -0.71 -12.27 -3.04
C TYR A 47 0.38 -13.29 -3.38
N LYS A 48 0.05 -14.57 -3.17
CA LYS A 48 0.81 -15.73 -3.67
C LYS A 48 0.85 -15.70 -5.19
N LYS A 49 1.91 -16.27 -5.78
CA LYS A 49 2.13 -16.40 -7.24
C LYS A 49 2.29 -15.08 -8.01
N LEU A 50 2.14 -13.94 -7.34
CA LEU A 50 2.37 -12.63 -7.90
C LEU A 50 3.75 -12.13 -7.44
N ASP A 51 4.81 -12.63 -8.06
CA ASP A 51 6.20 -12.46 -7.64
C ASP A 51 6.92 -11.39 -8.48
N ILE A 52 7.06 -11.62 -9.79
CA ILE A 52 7.86 -10.78 -10.69
C ILE A 52 7.16 -9.43 -10.85
N GLY A 53 5.88 -9.41 -11.21
CA GLY A 53 5.14 -8.18 -11.48
C GLY A 53 4.93 -7.29 -10.26
N THR A 54 5.03 -7.85 -9.04
CA THR A 54 4.93 -7.09 -7.78
C THR A 54 6.30 -6.76 -7.19
N ALA A 55 7.35 -7.26 -7.85
CA ALA A 55 8.72 -7.01 -7.46
C ALA A 55 8.98 -7.44 -6.02
N LYS A 56 8.40 -8.60 -5.67
CA LYS A 56 8.45 -9.25 -4.36
C LYS A 56 9.91 -9.53 -3.99
N PRO A 57 10.30 -9.38 -2.71
CA PRO A 57 11.62 -9.84 -2.26
C PRO A 57 11.80 -11.30 -2.66
N THR A 58 12.95 -11.62 -3.24
CA THR A 58 13.32 -12.98 -3.64
C THR A 58 13.41 -13.92 -2.43
N LYS A 59 13.43 -15.24 -2.64
CA LYS A 59 13.58 -16.18 -1.51
C LYS A 59 14.94 -16.02 -0.83
N GLU A 60 15.95 -15.65 -1.59
CA GLU A 60 17.28 -15.29 -1.10
C GLU A 60 17.21 -14.06 -0.19
N GLU A 61 16.61 -12.96 -0.64
CA GLU A 61 16.41 -11.75 0.17
C GLU A 61 15.53 -12.02 1.41
N GLN A 62 14.53 -12.89 1.31
CA GLN A 62 13.69 -13.30 2.46
C GLN A 62 14.44 -14.20 3.45
N SER A 63 15.45 -14.96 2.99
CA SER A 63 16.29 -15.79 3.86
C SER A 63 17.26 -14.96 4.69
N GLU A 64 17.59 -13.75 4.23
CA GLU A 64 18.49 -12.83 4.91
C GLU A 64 17.89 -12.21 6.18
N VAL A 65 16.58 -11.92 6.16
CA VAL A 65 15.81 -11.33 7.26
C VAL A 65 14.34 -11.81 7.15
N PRO A 66 13.70 -12.22 8.26
CA PRO A 66 12.28 -12.59 8.23
C PRO A 66 11.39 -11.47 7.69
N HIS A 67 10.65 -11.78 6.62
CA HIS A 67 9.60 -10.92 6.06
C HIS A 67 8.22 -11.49 6.38
N HIS A 68 7.38 -10.70 7.02
CA HIS A 68 6.00 -11.03 7.35
C HIS A 68 5.04 -10.36 6.37
N LEU A 69 3.85 -10.95 6.21
CA LEU A 69 2.78 -10.45 5.34
C LEU A 69 3.20 -10.38 3.85
N VAL A 70 3.92 -11.42 3.42
CA VAL A 70 4.22 -11.74 2.02
C VAL A 70 3.62 -13.12 1.75
N ASP A 71 3.13 -13.38 0.53
CA ASP A 71 2.55 -14.69 0.15
C ASP A 71 1.44 -15.20 1.09
N LEU A 72 0.59 -14.29 1.56
CA LEU A 72 -0.44 -14.61 2.56
C LEU A 72 -1.66 -15.29 1.94
N ILE A 73 -2.15 -14.79 0.81
CA ILE A 73 -3.45 -15.16 0.23
C ILE A 73 -3.34 -15.46 -1.26
N ASN A 74 -4.31 -16.21 -1.79
CA ASN A 74 -4.42 -16.48 -3.22
C ASN A 74 -4.87 -15.23 -4.01
N PRO A 75 -4.60 -15.16 -5.32
CA PRO A 75 -4.94 -14.01 -6.17
C PRO A 75 -6.42 -13.60 -6.16
N ASP A 76 -7.34 -14.53 -5.95
CA ASP A 76 -8.79 -14.33 -5.92
C ASP A 76 -9.33 -13.89 -4.56
N GLU A 77 -8.52 -13.93 -3.51
CA GLU A 77 -8.93 -13.56 -2.17
C GLU A 77 -8.93 -12.04 -1.95
N HIS A 78 -9.90 -11.58 -1.15
CA HIS A 78 -10.00 -10.18 -0.78
C HIS A 78 -9.09 -9.80 0.39
N PHE A 79 -8.39 -8.67 0.24
CA PHE A 79 -7.54 -8.10 1.28
C PHE A 79 -7.67 -6.58 1.30
N ASN A 80 -7.71 -6.01 2.50
CA ASN A 80 -7.90 -4.58 2.69
C ASN A 80 -7.00 -4.05 3.83
N ALA A 81 -7.02 -2.74 4.02
CA ALA A 81 -6.17 -2.08 5.01
C ALA A 81 -6.53 -2.45 6.46
N ALA A 82 -7.79 -2.83 6.75
CA ALA A 82 -8.20 -3.27 8.07
C ALA A 82 -7.60 -4.63 8.41
N ARG A 83 -7.73 -5.60 7.49
CA ARG A 83 -7.13 -6.94 7.61
C ARG A 83 -5.60 -6.87 7.66
N PHE A 84 -4.98 -5.96 6.89
CA PHE A 84 -3.55 -5.67 7.02
C PHE A 84 -3.19 -5.21 8.44
N ALA A 85 -3.87 -4.19 8.96
CA ALA A 85 -3.55 -3.61 10.25
C ALA A 85 -3.72 -4.64 11.38
N GLU A 86 -4.77 -5.45 11.34
CA GLU A 86 -4.99 -6.55 12.29
C GLU A 86 -3.83 -7.56 12.30
N LEU A 87 -3.48 -8.10 11.13
CA LEU A 87 -2.40 -9.08 11.01
C LEU A 87 -1.03 -8.49 11.34
N ALA A 88 -0.77 -7.25 10.94
CA ALA A 88 0.46 -6.54 11.27
C ALA A 88 0.60 -6.32 12.78
N ARG A 89 -0.48 -5.94 13.48
CA ARG A 89 -0.49 -5.80 14.95
C ARG A 89 -0.16 -7.13 15.63
N SER A 90 -0.80 -8.21 15.19
CA SER A 90 -0.52 -9.55 15.72
C SER A 90 0.95 -9.93 15.54
N LYS A 91 1.51 -9.71 14.34
CA LYS A 91 2.94 -9.98 14.09
C LYS A 91 3.88 -9.08 14.86
N ILE A 92 3.55 -7.81 15.05
CA ILE A 92 4.34 -6.90 15.90
C ILE A 92 4.42 -7.44 17.33
N VAL A 93 3.31 -7.94 17.90
CA VAL A 93 3.31 -8.54 19.24
C VAL A 93 4.22 -9.77 19.28
N GLU A 94 4.10 -10.68 18.31
CA GLU A 94 4.95 -11.88 18.24
C GLU A 94 6.45 -11.53 18.12
N ILE A 95 6.79 -10.54 17.29
CA ILE A 95 8.19 -10.10 17.09
C ILE A 95 8.75 -9.48 18.37
N ASN A 96 7.97 -8.63 19.03
CA ASN A 96 8.36 -8.01 20.30
C ASN A 96 8.54 -9.04 21.41
N GLN A 97 7.71 -10.09 21.46
CA GLN A 97 7.86 -11.21 22.40
C GLN A 97 9.18 -11.99 22.19
N ARG A 98 9.73 -11.99 20.97
CA ARG A 98 11.07 -12.53 20.67
C ARG A 98 12.21 -11.56 21.00
N GLY A 99 11.91 -10.38 21.56
CA GLY A 99 12.89 -9.33 21.83
C GLY A 99 13.48 -8.70 20.56
N LYS A 100 12.80 -8.84 19.42
CA LYS A 100 13.24 -8.31 18.13
C LYS A 100 12.60 -6.95 17.85
N ARG A 101 13.30 -6.12 17.09
CA ARG A 101 12.78 -4.83 16.62
C ARG A 101 11.87 -5.04 15.40
N VAL A 102 10.97 -4.09 15.15
CA VAL A 102 10.04 -4.18 14.00
C VAL A 102 10.26 -3.04 13.02
N PHE A 103 10.51 -3.42 11.76
CA PHE A 103 10.54 -2.50 10.63
C PHE A 103 9.31 -2.70 9.76
N VAL A 104 8.54 -1.65 9.51
CA VAL A 104 7.42 -1.67 8.56
C VAL A 104 7.90 -1.07 7.24
N VAL A 105 7.98 -1.89 6.19
CA VAL A 105 8.61 -1.51 4.93
C VAL A 105 7.60 -1.63 3.80
N GLY A 106 7.38 -0.58 3.02
CA GLY A 106 6.46 -0.68 1.91
C GLY A 106 6.08 0.61 1.21
N GLY A 107 5.29 0.48 0.14
CA GLY A 107 4.80 1.59 -0.66
C GLY A 107 3.32 1.89 -0.48
N THR A 108 2.59 1.09 0.30
CA THR A 108 1.14 1.24 0.46
C THR A 108 0.83 2.14 1.64
N GLY A 109 0.77 3.45 1.38
CA GLY A 109 0.56 4.44 2.43
C GLY A 109 -0.74 4.26 3.23
N LEU A 110 -1.79 3.70 2.64
CA LEU A 110 -3.04 3.38 3.35
C LEU A 110 -2.85 2.27 4.39
N TYR A 111 -2.01 1.27 4.12
CA TYR A 111 -1.71 0.17 5.04
C TYR A 111 -0.92 0.69 6.25
N ILE A 112 0.12 1.47 5.98
CA ILE A 112 0.92 2.13 7.02
C ILE A 112 0.03 3.04 7.88
N LYS A 113 -0.83 3.85 7.25
CA LYS A 113 -1.78 4.72 7.98
C LYS A 113 -2.73 3.91 8.86
N ALA A 114 -3.32 2.82 8.34
CA ALA A 114 -4.24 1.96 9.07
C ALA A 114 -3.59 1.30 10.29
N LEU A 115 -2.31 0.90 10.16
CA LEU A 115 -1.54 0.33 11.26
C LEU A 115 -1.25 1.37 12.35
N VAL A 116 -0.72 2.53 11.97
CA VAL A 116 -0.22 3.56 12.91
C VAL A 116 -1.35 4.34 13.58
N HIS A 117 -2.35 4.72 12.80
CA HIS A 117 -3.43 5.62 13.25
C HIS A 117 -4.76 4.89 13.47
N GLY A 118 -4.87 3.61 13.08
CA GLY A 118 -6.14 2.93 13.02
C GLY A 118 -6.98 3.31 11.81
N LEU A 119 -8.15 2.69 11.71
CA LEU A 119 -9.20 3.03 10.76
C LEU A 119 -10.46 3.31 11.59
N PHE A 120 -11.23 4.31 11.17
CA PHE A 120 -12.55 4.51 11.75
C PHE A 120 -13.42 3.27 11.52
N PRO A 121 -14.26 2.88 12.48
CA PRO A 121 -15.17 1.76 12.31
C PRO A 121 -16.12 2.09 11.16
N ALA A 122 -16.07 1.28 10.11
CA ALA A 122 -16.93 1.40 8.95
C ALA A 122 -17.43 0.00 8.58
N PRO A 123 -18.67 -0.13 8.12
CA PRO A 123 -19.17 -1.41 7.67
C PRO A 123 -18.29 -1.97 6.55
N PRO A 124 -18.17 -3.31 6.43
CA PRO A 124 -17.52 -3.92 5.28
C PRO A 124 -18.18 -3.43 3.99
N SER A 125 -17.45 -3.51 2.87
CA SER A 125 -18.05 -3.15 1.57
C SER A 125 -19.21 -4.11 1.27
N ASP A 126 -20.35 -3.56 0.89
CA ASP A 126 -21.54 -4.31 0.55
C ASP A 126 -21.67 -4.37 -0.98
N LYS A 127 -21.63 -5.59 -1.52
CA LYS A 127 -21.60 -5.82 -2.97
C LYS A 127 -22.85 -5.24 -3.64
N THR A 128 -24.02 -5.40 -3.02
CA THR A 128 -25.31 -4.94 -3.55
C THR A 128 -25.34 -3.42 -3.66
N THR A 129 -25.01 -2.72 -2.57
CA THR A 129 -24.95 -1.24 -2.52
C THR A 129 -23.94 -0.70 -3.53
N LYS A 130 -22.78 -1.34 -3.63
CA LYS A 130 -21.74 -0.93 -4.58
C LYS A 130 -22.17 -1.14 -6.03
N GLU A 131 -22.81 -2.26 -6.35
CA GLU A 131 -23.33 -2.52 -7.69
C GLU A 131 -24.43 -1.53 -8.07
N GLN A 132 -25.31 -1.16 -7.14
CA GLN A 132 -26.32 -0.12 -7.35
C GLN A 132 -25.67 1.23 -7.65
N LEU A 133 -24.70 1.67 -6.83
CA LEU A 133 -23.97 2.92 -7.05
C LEU A 133 -23.19 2.90 -8.39
N VAL A 134 -22.62 1.76 -8.77
CA VAL A 134 -21.95 1.61 -10.07
C VAL A 134 -22.95 1.75 -11.22
N LYS A 135 -24.10 1.09 -11.16
CA LYS A 135 -25.17 1.22 -12.17
C LYS A 135 -25.68 2.66 -12.28
N GLU A 136 -25.86 3.35 -11.15
CA GLU A 136 -26.24 4.77 -11.17
C GLU A 136 -25.16 5.64 -11.83
N THR A 137 -23.88 5.32 -11.62
CA THR A 137 -22.79 6.03 -12.31
C THR A 137 -22.84 5.82 -13.81
N GLU A 138 -23.22 4.63 -14.28
CA GLU A 138 -23.34 4.30 -15.70
C GLU A 138 -24.51 5.00 -16.37
N ILE A 139 -25.65 5.14 -15.66
CA ILE A 139 -26.86 5.77 -16.20
C ILE A 139 -26.78 7.30 -16.12
N TYR A 140 -26.36 7.85 -14.99
CA TYR A 140 -26.47 9.30 -14.69
C TYR A 140 -25.12 10.01 -14.65
N GLY A 141 -24.01 9.27 -14.74
CA GLY A 141 -22.66 9.81 -14.63
C GLY A 141 -22.18 10.00 -13.19
N LEU A 142 -20.87 10.24 -13.06
CA LEU A 142 -20.23 10.41 -11.75
C LEU A 142 -20.58 11.74 -11.07
N SER A 143 -20.86 12.78 -11.85
CA SER A 143 -21.32 14.07 -11.34
C SER A 143 -22.60 13.92 -10.50
N PHE A 144 -23.52 13.05 -10.93
CA PHE A 144 -24.74 12.75 -10.18
C PHE A 144 -24.45 12.18 -8.79
N LEU A 145 -23.54 11.19 -8.70
CA LEU A 145 -23.12 10.66 -7.40
C LEU A 145 -22.41 11.71 -6.55
N TYR A 146 -21.61 12.58 -7.17
CA TYR A 146 -20.95 13.66 -6.43
C TYR A 146 -21.95 14.67 -5.86
N GLU A 147 -23.01 15.00 -6.59
CA GLU A 147 -24.10 15.84 -6.08
C GLU A 147 -24.89 15.14 -4.96
N LYS A 148 -25.11 13.81 -5.05
CA LYS A 148 -25.64 13.03 -3.93
C LYS A 148 -24.72 13.14 -2.70
N LEU A 149 -23.42 12.99 -2.90
CA LEU A 149 -22.44 13.09 -1.82
C LEU A 149 -22.47 14.47 -1.16
N LYS A 150 -22.55 15.56 -1.93
CA LYS A 150 -22.66 16.92 -1.39
C LYS A 150 -23.88 17.10 -0.47
N LYS A 151 -24.99 16.43 -0.77
CA LYS A 151 -26.21 16.53 0.04
C LYS A 151 -26.08 15.79 1.37
N VAL A 152 -25.46 14.62 1.37
CA VAL A 152 -25.38 13.74 2.56
C VAL A 152 -24.12 13.96 3.39
N ASP A 153 -23.02 14.35 2.77
CA ASP A 153 -21.73 14.62 3.41
C ASP A 153 -20.96 15.76 2.70
N PRO A 154 -21.37 17.02 2.94
CA PRO A 154 -20.71 18.19 2.36
C PRO A 154 -19.21 18.28 2.70
N VAL A 155 -18.83 17.84 3.90
CA VAL A 155 -17.44 17.89 4.39
C VAL A 155 -16.55 16.95 3.58
N SER A 156 -17.00 15.72 3.35
CA SER A 156 -16.27 14.78 2.48
C SER A 156 -16.27 15.25 1.03
N ALA A 157 -17.38 15.80 0.53
CA ALA A 157 -17.47 16.31 -0.83
C ALA A 157 -16.43 17.42 -1.12
N GLN A 158 -16.17 18.31 -0.17
CA GLN A 158 -15.12 19.35 -0.32
C GLN A 158 -13.70 18.78 -0.45
N LYS A 159 -13.44 17.64 0.21
CA LYS A 159 -12.10 17.02 0.25
C LYS A 159 -11.89 16.01 -0.89
N ILE A 160 -12.96 15.39 -1.36
CA ILE A 160 -12.92 14.37 -2.42
C ILE A 160 -13.07 15.05 -3.77
N HIS A 161 -12.11 14.79 -4.67
CA HIS A 161 -12.19 15.31 -6.03
C HIS A 161 -13.42 14.72 -6.76
N PRO A 162 -14.19 15.50 -7.55
CA PRO A 162 -15.41 15.03 -8.22
C PRO A 162 -15.20 13.81 -9.14
N ASN A 163 -13.97 13.61 -9.63
CA ASN A 163 -13.60 12.49 -10.49
C ASN A 163 -13.09 11.26 -9.72
N ASP A 164 -13.05 11.29 -8.38
CA ASP A 164 -12.61 10.16 -7.56
C ASP A 164 -13.77 9.19 -7.29
N LYS A 165 -14.12 8.40 -8.32
CA LYS A 165 -15.22 7.42 -8.26
C LYS A 165 -15.14 6.52 -7.02
N GLN A 166 -13.96 6.04 -6.66
CA GLN A 166 -13.79 5.11 -5.55
C GLN A 166 -14.14 5.76 -4.21
N ARG A 167 -13.63 6.98 -3.95
CA ARG A 167 -13.92 7.67 -2.69
C ARG A 167 -15.37 8.14 -2.60
N ILE A 168 -15.95 8.59 -3.71
CA ILE A 168 -17.36 9.00 -3.77
C ILE A 168 -18.26 7.80 -3.47
N VAL A 169 -18.07 6.68 -4.19
CA VAL A 169 -18.84 5.46 -3.98
C VAL A 169 -18.69 4.96 -2.54
N ARG A 170 -17.47 4.96 -1.98
CA ARG A 170 -17.26 4.52 -0.58
C ARG A 170 -17.94 5.44 0.43
N ALA A 171 -17.92 6.76 0.23
CA ALA A 171 -18.56 7.70 1.15
C ALA A 171 -20.09 7.53 1.15
N LEU A 172 -20.69 7.36 -0.03
CA LEU A 172 -22.11 7.06 -0.18
C LEU A 172 -22.48 5.68 0.36
N GLU A 173 -21.69 4.65 0.07
CA GLU A 173 -21.89 3.29 0.57
C GLU A 173 -21.90 3.28 2.10
N VAL A 174 -20.95 3.95 2.76
CA VAL A 174 -20.93 4.06 4.22
C VAL A 174 -22.21 4.74 4.72
N TYR A 175 -22.60 5.87 4.13
CA TYR A 175 -23.81 6.58 4.52
C TYR A 175 -25.08 5.73 4.35
N TYR A 176 -25.22 4.98 3.26
CA TYR A 176 -26.38 4.13 3.04
C TYR A 176 -26.45 2.92 3.96
N LEU A 177 -25.30 2.40 4.41
CA LEU A 177 -25.25 1.27 5.33
C LEU A 177 -25.43 1.68 6.80
N THR A 178 -24.98 2.88 7.20
CA THR A 178 -24.98 3.30 8.61
C THR A 178 -25.98 4.41 8.93
N GLY A 179 -26.44 5.15 7.92
CA GLY A 179 -27.16 6.42 8.10
C GLY A 179 -26.25 7.59 8.52
N GLU A 180 -24.96 7.36 8.73
CA GLU A 180 -24.00 8.37 9.19
C GLU A 180 -22.98 8.75 8.11
N PRO A 181 -22.71 10.05 7.89
CA PRO A 181 -21.67 10.50 6.96
C PRO A 181 -20.28 9.99 7.34
N ILE A 182 -19.46 9.66 6.33
CA ILE A 182 -18.09 9.16 6.55
C ILE A 182 -17.20 10.22 7.22
N SER A 183 -17.46 11.51 6.99
CA SER A 183 -16.77 12.61 7.68
C SER A 183 -17.01 12.60 9.19
N LYS A 184 -18.26 12.34 9.62
CA LYS A 184 -18.65 12.25 11.03
C LYS A 184 -17.95 11.08 11.73
N LEU A 185 -17.93 9.90 11.09
CA LEU A 185 -17.22 8.73 11.64
C LEU A 185 -15.70 8.96 11.75
N GLN A 186 -15.11 9.67 10.79
CA GLN A 186 -13.69 10.03 10.84
C GLN A 186 -13.40 11.03 11.98
N GLU A 187 -14.28 12.00 12.20
CA GLU A 187 -14.16 12.98 13.27
C GLU A 187 -14.29 12.31 14.65
N GLN A 188 -15.26 11.42 14.83
CA GLN A 188 -15.46 10.67 16.08
C GLN A 188 -14.26 9.79 16.44
N HIS A 189 -13.63 9.17 15.44
CA HIS A 189 -12.44 8.34 15.68
C HIS A 189 -11.25 9.17 16.16
N ARG A 190 -11.19 10.47 15.80
CA ARG A 190 -10.12 11.46 16.07
C ARG A 190 -8.70 11.08 15.65
N PHE A 191 -8.42 9.80 15.37
CA PHE A 191 -7.09 9.23 15.13
C PHE A 191 -6.07 9.60 16.23
N GLU A 192 -6.55 9.92 17.43
CA GLU A 192 -5.75 10.45 18.56
C GLU A 192 -4.95 9.36 19.27
N THR A 193 -5.42 8.10 19.25
CA THR A 193 -4.74 6.98 19.88
C THR A 193 -3.57 6.49 19.02
N ARG A 194 -2.39 7.08 19.25
CA ARG A 194 -1.12 6.54 18.72
C ARG A 194 -0.78 5.25 19.47
N GLN A 195 -0.97 4.12 18.81
CA GLN A 195 -0.66 2.80 19.37
C GLN A 195 0.84 2.52 19.44
N TYR A 196 1.61 3.23 18.63
CA TYR A 196 3.04 3.02 18.44
C TYR A 196 3.79 4.32 18.56
N GLU A 197 5.03 4.23 19.04
CA GLU A 197 6.02 5.26 18.82
C GLU A 197 6.67 4.99 17.47
N THR A 198 6.75 5.99 16.58
CA THR A 198 7.17 5.73 15.19
C THR A 198 8.27 6.67 14.73
N LEU A 199 9.34 6.10 14.17
CA LEU A 199 10.27 6.81 13.30
C LEU A 199 9.86 6.58 11.84
N LYS A 200 9.52 7.65 11.12
CA LYS A 200 9.04 7.57 9.73
C LYS A 200 10.11 8.09 8.78
N ILE A 201 10.67 7.20 7.97
CA ILE A 201 11.64 7.54 6.92
C ILE A 201 11.01 7.28 5.56
N ALA A 202 10.98 8.30 4.70
CA ALA A 202 10.54 8.19 3.32
C ALA A 202 11.74 8.30 2.38
N LEU A 203 12.00 7.24 1.61
CA LEU A 203 13.07 7.25 0.64
C LEU A 203 12.68 8.07 -0.59
N TYR A 204 13.61 8.88 -1.09
CA TYR A 204 13.45 9.55 -2.39
C TYR A 204 14.69 9.41 -3.27
N ARG A 205 14.46 9.63 -4.56
CA ARG A 205 15.48 9.88 -5.58
C ARG A 205 15.00 11.03 -6.46
N PRO A 206 15.91 11.77 -7.12
CA PRO A 206 15.55 12.71 -8.19
C PRO A 206 14.61 12.06 -9.21
N ARG A 207 13.70 12.85 -9.78
CA ARG A 207 12.63 12.34 -10.63
C ARG A 207 13.15 11.56 -11.84
N GLU A 208 14.16 12.09 -12.51
CA GLU A 208 14.77 11.46 -13.69
C GLU A 208 15.38 10.11 -13.33
N GLU A 209 16.22 10.09 -12.29
CA GLU A 209 16.83 8.87 -11.78
C GLU A 209 15.78 7.80 -11.40
N LEU A 210 14.71 8.21 -10.69
CA LEU A 210 13.62 7.31 -10.33
C LEU A 210 12.92 6.74 -11.56
N TYR A 211 12.69 7.56 -12.59
CA TYR A 211 12.01 7.13 -13.81
C TYR A 211 12.87 6.19 -14.63
N ASP A 212 14.17 6.44 -14.73
CA ASP A 212 15.11 5.54 -15.41
C ASP A 212 15.20 4.19 -14.70
N ARG A 213 15.18 4.18 -13.37
CA ARG A 213 15.13 2.94 -12.59
C ARG A 213 13.82 2.19 -12.81
N ILE A 214 12.68 2.88 -12.85
CA ILE A 214 11.38 2.28 -13.16
C ILE A 214 11.39 1.65 -14.55
N ASN A 215 11.87 2.37 -15.55
CA ASN A 215 11.87 1.90 -16.94
C ASN A 215 12.75 0.65 -17.10
N ARG A 216 13.97 0.67 -16.54
CA ARG A 216 14.87 -0.49 -16.51
C ARG A 216 14.27 -1.67 -15.77
N ARG A 217 13.64 -1.43 -14.61
CA ARG A 217 12.99 -2.49 -13.82
C ARG A 217 11.86 -3.18 -14.60
N VAL A 218 11.09 -2.42 -15.38
CA VAL A 218 10.04 -3.03 -16.21
C VAL A 218 10.64 -3.96 -17.25
N LEU A 219 11.72 -3.56 -17.93
CA LEU A 219 12.40 -4.45 -18.89
C LEU A 219 12.94 -5.70 -18.20
N GLN A 220 13.58 -5.54 -17.03
CA GLN A 220 14.03 -6.67 -16.21
C GLN A 220 12.90 -7.63 -15.83
N MET A 221 11.69 -7.12 -15.52
CA MET A 221 10.54 -7.98 -15.23
C MET A 221 10.13 -8.81 -16.46
N ILE A 222 10.18 -8.22 -17.66
CA ILE A 222 9.92 -8.98 -18.90
C ILE A 222 10.97 -10.07 -19.07
N ASP A 223 12.25 -9.73 -18.93
CA ASP A 223 13.37 -10.67 -19.05
C ASP A 223 13.31 -11.80 -18.01
N GLN A 224 12.76 -11.52 -16.82
CA GLN A 224 12.56 -12.49 -15.74
C GLN A 224 11.36 -13.42 -15.94
N GLY A 225 10.53 -13.20 -16.97
CA GLY A 225 9.37 -14.04 -17.26
C GLY A 225 8.06 -13.52 -16.69
N LEU A 226 7.86 -12.19 -16.59
CA LEU A 226 6.56 -11.62 -16.21
C LEU A 226 5.43 -12.08 -17.16
N LEU A 227 5.72 -12.28 -18.45
CA LEU A 227 4.73 -12.74 -19.42
C LEU A 227 4.22 -14.14 -19.06
N GLU A 228 5.14 -15.02 -18.69
CA GLU A 228 4.94 -16.42 -18.31
C GLU A 228 4.21 -16.52 -16.98
N GLU A 229 4.59 -15.69 -16.00
CA GLU A 229 3.88 -15.57 -14.71
C GLU A 229 2.40 -15.23 -14.93
N VAL A 230 2.11 -14.21 -15.74
CA VAL A 230 0.73 -13.80 -16.02
C VAL A 230 0.00 -14.87 -16.83
N LYS A 231 0.65 -15.48 -17.81
CA LYS A 231 0.08 -16.59 -18.60
C LYS A 231 -0.29 -17.77 -17.71
N SER A 232 0.56 -18.17 -16.76
CA SER A 232 0.27 -19.24 -15.80
C SER A 232 -0.97 -18.92 -14.97
N LEU A 233 -1.05 -17.71 -14.42
CA LEU A 233 -2.20 -17.27 -13.63
C LEU A 233 -3.53 -17.36 -14.41
N LEU A 234 -3.52 -16.97 -15.70
CA LEU A 234 -4.70 -17.08 -16.55
C LEU A 234 -5.07 -18.54 -16.86
N LEU A 235 -4.08 -19.40 -17.11
CA LEU A 235 -4.29 -20.84 -17.35
C LEU A 235 -4.83 -21.55 -16.10
N GLU A 236 -4.44 -21.10 -14.92
CA GLU A 236 -4.97 -21.58 -13.63
C GLU A 236 -6.41 -21.10 -13.34
N GLY A 237 -6.99 -20.27 -14.21
CA GLY A 237 -8.37 -19.82 -14.12
C GLY A 237 -8.57 -18.51 -13.35
N TYR A 238 -7.50 -17.80 -12.97
CA TYR A 238 -7.65 -16.49 -12.34
C TYR A 238 -8.13 -15.44 -13.36
N SER A 239 -9.29 -14.84 -13.10
CA SER A 239 -9.84 -13.82 -13.98
C SER A 239 -8.93 -12.57 -14.04
N PRO A 240 -8.69 -11.99 -15.23
CA PRO A 240 -8.03 -10.69 -15.39
C PRO A 240 -8.69 -9.54 -14.62
N GLU A 241 -9.96 -9.69 -14.24
CA GLU A 241 -10.77 -8.68 -13.56
C GLU A 241 -10.58 -8.69 -12.03
N LEU A 242 -9.85 -9.68 -11.49
CA LEU A 242 -9.54 -9.74 -10.08
C LEU A 242 -8.76 -8.50 -9.62
N ASN A 243 -8.96 -8.09 -8.36
CA ASN A 243 -8.25 -6.94 -7.78
C ASN A 243 -6.72 -7.11 -7.79
N SER A 244 -6.23 -8.36 -7.73
CA SER A 244 -4.83 -8.74 -7.89
C SER A 244 -4.37 -8.59 -9.34
N MET A 245 -5.15 -9.06 -10.31
CA MET A 245 -4.81 -9.06 -11.74
C MET A 245 -4.95 -7.69 -12.42
N THR A 246 -5.78 -6.80 -11.86
CA THR A 246 -5.88 -5.39 -12.26
C THR A 246 -4.70 -4.53 -11.78
N SER A 247 -3.70 -5.14 -11.13
CA SER A 247 -2.48 -4.46 -10.71
C SER A 247 -1.63 -4.02 -11.89
N ILE A 248 -0.81 -2.98 -11.66
CA ILE A 248 0.24 -2.57 -12.60
C ILE A 248 1.18 -3.77 -12.83
N GLY A 249 1.62 -3.97 -14.06
CA GLY A 249 2.24 -5.21 -14.53
C GLY A 249 1.20 -6.13 -15.14
N TYR A 250 0.51 -6.89 -14.29
CA TYR A 250 -0.47 -7.94 -14.64
C TYR A 250 -1.52 -7.50 -15.65
N GLN A 251 -2.20 -6.36 -15.43
CA GLN A 251 -3.25 -5.90 -16.34
C GLN A 251 -2.72 -5.58 -17.74
N HIS A 252 -1.46 -5.15 -17.86
CA HIS A 252 -0.89 -4.75 -19.15
C HIS A 252 -0.55 -5.98 -19.97
N ILE A 253 0.05 -6.98 -19.32
CA ILE A 253 0.39 -8.25 -19.93
C ILE A 253 -0.87 -9.05 -20.25
N ALA A 254 -1.89 -9.04 -19.38
CA ALA A 254 -3.16 -9.70 -19.66
C ALA A 254 -3.82 -9.16 -20.95
N ARG A 255 -3.76 -7.84 -21.19
CA ARG A 255 -4.27 -7.23 -22.43
C ARG A 255 -3.47 -7.61 -23.67
N TYR A 256 -2.15 -7.73 -23.53
CA TYR A 256 -1.30 -8.26 -24.59
C TYR A 256 -1.65 -9.73 -24.89
N LEU A 257 -1.79 -10.59 -23.88
CA LEU A 257 -2.15 -11.99 -24.04
C LEU A 257 -3.56 -12.19 -24.65
N LYS A 258 -4.46 -11.22 -24.50
CA LYS A 258 -5.76 -11.17 -25.17
C LYS A 258 -5.71 -10.68 -26.62
N GLY A 259 -4.54 -10.23 -27.11
CA GLY A 259 -4.39 -9.65 -28.45
C GLY A 259 -4.91 -8.22 -28.60
N GLU A 260 -5.20 -7.51 -27.51
CA GLU A 260 -5.74 -6.14 -27.56
C GLU A 260 -4.68 -5.09 -27.88
N ILE A 261 -3.43 -5.35 -27.52
CA ILE A 261 -2.27 -4.46 -27.69
C ILE A 261 -1.01 -5.27 -28.01
N SER A 262 -0.02 -4.65 -28.66
CA SER A 262 1.29 -5.27 -28.85
C SER A 262 2.09 -5.35 -27.56
N LEU A 263 3.14 -6.18 -27.53
CA LEU A 263 4.03 -6.31 -26.35
C LEU A 263 4.77 -5.00 -26.08
N GLU A 264 5.26 -4.34 -27.12
CA GLU A 264 5.93 -3.04 -27.04
C GLU A 264 4.99 -2.02 -26.38
N ARG A 265 3.72 -2.01 -26.82
CA ARG A 265 2.72 -1.12 -26.24
C ARG A 265 2.41 -1.47 -24.77
N ALA A 266 2.36 -2.75 -24.42
CA ALA A 266 2.16 -3.17 -23.04
C ALA A 266 3.32 -2.69 -22.13
N ILE A 267 4.56 -2.80 -22.60
CA ILE A 267 5.77 -2.33 -21.90
C ILE A 267 5.73 -0.80 -21.70
N GLU A 268 5.43 -0.03 -22.75
CA GLU A 268 5.31 1.43 -22.67
C GLU A 268 4.26 1.87 -21.63
N LEU A 269 3.09 1.24 -21.67
CA LEU A 269 1.99 1.52 -20.74
C LEU A 269 2.38 1.14 -19.31
N LEU A 270 3.02 -0.02 -19.13
CA LEU A 270 3.52 -0.49 -17.84
C LEU A 270 4.52 0.50 -17.24
N GLN A 271 5.52 0.94 -18.01
CA GLN A 271 6.48 1.96 -17.57
C GLN A 271 5.76 3.27 -17.18
N ARG A 272 4.88 3.77 -18.06
CA ARG A 272 4.10 5.00 -17.81
C ARG A 272 3.28 4.93 -16.54
N ASP A 273 2.52 3.86 -16.35
CA ASP A 273 1.59 3.72 -15.24
C ASP A 273 2.32 3.41 -13.93
N THR A 274 3.49 2.76 -13.99
CA THR A 274 4.41 2.64 -12.84
C THR A 274 4.97 4.01 -12.41
N ARG A 275 5.38 4.88 -13.35
CA ARG A 275 5.80 6.26 -13.04
C ARG A 275 4.67 7.07 -12.41
N ARG A 276 3.44 6.93 -12.91
CA ARG A 276 2.25 7.57 -12.32
C ARG A 276 1.97 7.05 -10.92
N TYR A 277 2.13 5.76 -10.68
CA TYR A 277 1.99 5.18 -9.34
C TYR A 277 3.06 5.69 -8.37
N ALA A 278 4.33 5.74 -8.79
CA ALA A 278 5.40 6.34 -8.00
C ALA A 278 5.11 7.81 -7.63
N LYS A 279 4.60 8.61 -8.59
CA LYS A 279 4.15 9.99 -8.30
C LYS A 279 3.06 10.02 -7.22
N ARG A 280 2.04 9.15 -7.33
CA ARG A 280 0.96 9.06 -6.32
C ARG A 280 1.50 8.68 -4.93
N GLN A 281 2.45 7.75 -4.86
CA GLN A 281 3.11 7.38 -3.60
C GLN A 281 3.86 8.56 -2.99
N ILE A 282 4.65 9.29 -3.79
CA ILE A 282 5.35 10.50 -3.32
C ILE A 282 4.36 11.55 -2.81
N THR A 283 3.29 11.83 -3.56
CA THR A 283 2.24 12.76 -3.12
C THR A 283 1.61 12.32 -1.80
N TRP A 284 1.33 11.03 -1.63
CA TRP A 284 0.78 10.50 -0.38
C TRP A 284 1.71 10.75 0.80
N PHE A 285 2.97 10.34 0.70
CA PHE A 285 3.92 10.46 1.81
C PHE A 285 4.29 11.93 2.10
N LYS A 286 4.27 12.83 1.11
CA LYS A 286 4.47 14.28 1.34
C LYS A 286 3.35 14.95 2.14
N GLY A 287 2.17 14.33 2.17
CA GLY A 287 1.03 14.79 2.96
C GLY A 287 1.21 14.56 4.46
N ASP A 288 2.08 13.63 4.86
CA ASP A 288 2.43 13.36 6.26
C ASP A 288 3.78 14.03 6.57
N LYS A 289 3.76 15.05 7.44
CA LYS A 289 4.92 15.85 7.80
C LYS A 289 5.87 15.16 8.77
N GLU A 290 5.48 14.02 9.33
CA GLU A 290 6.34 13.24 10.22
C GLU A 290 7.42 12.43 9.46
N TYR A 291 7.30 12.30 8.13
CA TYR A 291 8.32 11.61 7.33
C TYR A 291 9.59 12.46 7.17
N ILE A 292 10.71 11.89 7.58
CA ILE A 292 12.05 12.35 7.26
C ILE A 292 12.40 11.81 5.87
N TRP A 293 12.71 12.71 4.94
CA TRP A 293 13.03 12.35 3.56
C TRP A 293 14.54 12.18 3.37
N LEU A 294 14.97 10.97 3.09
CA LEU A 294 16.38 10.62 2.90
C LEU A 294 16.56 9.85 1.60
N ARG A 295 17.73 9.97 0.98
CA ARG A 295 18.10 9.16 -0.17
C ARG A 295 18.62 7.80 0.32
N PRO A 296 18.47 6.73 -0.47
CA PRO A 296 18.96 5.40 -0.09
C PRO A 296 20.49 5.30 0.10
N ASP A 297 21.25 6.20 -0.50
CA ASP A 297 22.71 6.31 -0.36
C ASP A 297 23.14 7.07 0.92
N GLU A 298 22.23 7.77 1.59
CA GLU A 298 22.44 8.40 2.91
C GLU A 298 22.33 7.36 4.05
N TYR A 299 23.01 6.22 3.90
CA TYR A 299 22.89 5.08 4.81
C TYR A 299 23.27 5.44 6.26
N ASP A 300 24.39 6.15 6.44
CA ASP A 300 24.89 6.51 7.77
C ASP A 300 23.94 7.46 8.51
N GLU A 301 23.27 8.35 7.77
CA GLU A 301 22.25 9.23 8.33
C GLU A 301 20.99 8.45 8.74
N ILE A 302 20.52 7.55 7.86
CA ILE A 302 19.37 6.68 8.17
C ILE A 302 19.66 5.85 9.42
N GLU A 303 20.85 5.27 9.49
CA GLU A 303 21.31 4.50 10.64
C GLU A 303 21.32 5.35 11.91
N ARG A 304 21.92 6.54 11.86
CA ARG A 304 21.99 7.46 13.00
C ARG A 304 20.59 7.82 13.54
N GLN A 305 19.62 8.05 12.66
CA GLN A 305 18.24 8.32 13.04
C GLN A 305 17.60 7.12 13.76
N ILE A 306 17.85 5.90 13.25
CA ILE A 306 17.33 4.67 13.85
C ILE A 306 18.00 4.39 15.21
N ASP A 307 19.31 4.61 15.34
CA ASP A 307 20.03 4.50 16.61
C ASP A 307 19.49 5.49 17.64
N ALA A 308 19.28 6.75 17.25
CA ALA A 308 18.73 7.78 18.13
C ALA A 308 17.30 7.43 18.59
N PHE A 309 16.52 6.76 17.74
CA PHE A 309 15.15 6.36 18.04
C PHE A 309 15.05 5.18 19.01
N TYR A 310 16.03 4.27 19.01
CA TYR A 310 16.05 3.11 19.92
C TYR A 310 16.85 3.34 21.21
N LYS A 311 17.40 4.54 21.43
CA LYS A 311 18.07 4.96 22.67
C LYS A 311 17.05 5.55 23.65
#